data_AF-A0A2D4YBF6-F1
#
_entry.id   AF-A0A2D4YBF6-F1
#
_cell.length_a   1.000
_cell.length_b   1.000
_cell.length_c   1.000
_cell.angle_alpha   90.00
_cell.angle_beta   90.00
_cell.angle_gamma   90.00
#
_symmetry.space_group_name_H-M   'P 1'
#
loop_
_entity.id
_entity.type
_entity.pdbx_description
1 polymer ?
#
loop_
_entity_poly.entity_id
_entity_poly.type
_entity_poly.pdbx_seq_one_letter_code
_entity_poly.pdbx_strand_id
1 'polypeptide(L)'
;MKSFKNYISFLILFTAMVSFMSCEDDNNDQEEQVFDCCGNTSLDNLDVNNLDESLGEIVPHEVITVNGDAINDRFFPTNIQFYPNNQVTIFNSNDEIVFSETGYGQNGVIFPDNPNSTSLPEGTYRYIIVVENEQTYVNNGFFCLIKPYNIDDLPEYEGQFTTCVAASQFDPFLL
;
A
#
# COMPACT_ATOMS: atom_id res chain seq x y z
N MET A 1 -25.36 -31.85 -71.59
CA MET A 1 -25.84 -32.19 -70.24
C MET A 1 -25.06 -31.32 -69.25
N LYS A 2 -25.74 -30.35 -68.63
CA LYS A 2 -25.38 -29.48 -67.48
C LYS A 2 -23.93 -28.96 -67.33
N SER A 3 -23.77 -27.69 -67.72
CA SER A 3 -23.01 -26.57 -67.13
C SER A 3 -21.89 -26.88 -66.12
N PHE A 4 -20.65 -26.54 -66.51
CA PHE A 4 -19.49 -26.37 -65.62
C PHE A 4 -19.52 -24.96 -65.02
N LYS A 5 -19.19 -24.89 -63.72
CA LYS A 5 -19.27 -23.73 -62.83
C LYS A 5 -18.37 -22.56 -63.27
N ASN A 6 -18.94 -21.36 -63.15
CA ASN A 6 -18.29 -20.06 -63.32
C ASN A 6 -17.20 -19.81 -62.25
N TYR A 7 -16.04 -19.35 -62.70
CA TYR A 7 -15.11 -18.52 -61.92
C TYR A 7 -15.49 -17.05 -62.12
N ILE A 8 -14.90 -16.15 -61.30
CA ILE A 8 -15.06 -14.66 -61.26
C ILE A 8 -16.09 -14.25 -60.20
N SER A 9 -15.85 -13.38 -59.23
CA SER A 9 -14.68 -12.62 -58.78
C SER A 9 -15.01 -12.10 -57.38
N PHE A 10 -13.95 -11.90 -56.61
CA PHE A 10 -13.82 -11.14 -55.37
C PHE A 10 -14.91 -10.10 -55.01
N LEU A 11 -15.11 -10.00 -53.69
CA LEU A 11 -15.38 -8.77 -52.92
C LEU A 11 -16.83 -8.54 -52.44
N ILE A 12 -17.26 -9.20 -51.36
CA ILE A 12 -18.19 -8.57 -50.38
C ILE A 12 -17.77 -8.98 -48.96
N LEU A 13 -17.26 -7.97 -48.24
CA LEU A 13 -17.07 -7.79 -46.80
C LEU A 13 -17.54 -8.93 -45.87
N PHE A 14 -16.58 -9.51 -45.16
CA PHE A 14 -16.79 -10.30 -43.95
C PHE A 14 -17.22 -9.36 -42.82
N THR A 15 -18.51 -9.03 -42.75
CA THR A 15 -19.08 -8.45 -41.53
C THR A 15 -19.31 -9.61 -40.58
N ALA A 16 -18.29 -9.89 -39.76
CA ALA A 16 -18.47 -10.71 -38.58
C ALA A 16 -19.52 -10.00 -37.72
N MET A 17 -20.74 -10.53 -37.73
CA MET A 17 -21.74 -10.28 -36.72
C MET A 17 -21.19 -10.90 -35.44
N VAL A 18 -20.24 -10.21 -34.81
CA VAL A 18 -19.85 -10.49 -33.43
C VAL A 18 -21.06 -10.08 -32.64
N SER A 19 -21.79 -11.09 -32.17
CA SER A 19 -22.81 -10.92 -31.16
C SER A 19 -22.18 -10.13 -30.02
N PHE A 20 -22.51 -8.85 -29.91
CA PHE A 20 -22.35 -8.12 -28.67
C PHE A 20 -23.35 -8.77 -27.71
N MET A 21 -22.92 -9.84 -27.05
CA MET A 21 -23.48 -10.19 -25.77
C MET A 21 -23.02 -9.05 -24.85
N SER A 22 -23.83 -8.01 -24.77
CA SER A 22 -23.78 -7.09 -23.65
C SER A 22 -24.10 -7.91 -22.41
N CYS A 23 -23.08 -8.26 -21.63
CA CYS A 23 -23.34 -8.54 -20.23
C CYS A 23 -23.72 -7.21 -19.60
N GLU A 24 -25.02 -7.03 -19.41
CA GLU A 24 -25.57 -6.05 -18.49
C GLU A 24 -25.46 -6.70 -17.11
N ASP A 25 -24.27 -6.60 -16.52
CA ASP A 25 -24.04 -6.95 -15.12
C ASP A 25 -24.38 -5.70 -14.30
N ASP A 26 -25.64 -5.60 -13.89
CA ASP A 26 -26.05 -4.77 -12.75
C ASP A 26 -25.59 -5.46 -11.45
N ASN A 27 -24.29 -5.66 -11.31
CA ASN A 27 -23.69 -5.98 -10.02
C ASN A 27 -23.01 -4.70 -9.55
N ASN A 28 -23.72 -3.95 -8.69
CA ASN A 28 -23.08 -3.02 -7.78
C ASN A 28 -22.33 -3.83 -6.71
N ASP A 29 -21.39 -4.67 -7.14
CA ASP A 29 -20.38 -5.25 -6.29
C ASP A 29 -19.37 -4.12 -6.13
N GLN A 30 -19.59 -3.28 -5.11
CA GLN A 30 -18.53 -2.42 -4.59
C GLN A 30 -17.40 -3.39 -4.22
N GLU A 31 -16.34 -3.43 -5.02
CA GLU A 31 -15.14 -4.20 -4.72
C GLU A 31 -14.59 -3.62 -3.42
N GLU A 32 -14.89 -4.27 -2.31
CA GLU A 32 -14.50 -3.81 -0.98
C GLU A 32 -12.98 -3.72 -0.95
N GLN A 33 -12.45 -2.53 -0.67
CA GLN A 33 -11.00 -2.32 -0.64
C GLN A 33 -10.44 -3.02 0.58
N VAL A 34 -9.94 -4.23 0.39
CA VAL A 34 -9.29 -5.02 1.44
C VAL A 34 -7.85 -4.53 1.60
N PHE A 35 -7.55 -3.97 2.77
CA PHE A 35 -6.24 -3.45 3.13
C PHE A 35 -5.36 -4.53 3.78
N ASP A 36 -4.14 -4.68 3.28
CA ASP A 36 -3.15 -5.63 3.78
C ASP A 36 -2.04 -4.93 4.58
N CYS A 37 -2.39 -4.48 5.78
CA CYS A 37 -1.53 -3.61 6.60
C CYS A 37 -0.34 -4.31 7.27
N CYS A 38 -0.33 -5.63 7.26
CA CYS A 38 0.66 -6.48 7.93
C CYS A 38 1.02 -7.68 7.05
N GLY A 39 0.82 -7.56 5.74
CA GLY A 39 1.12 -8.64 4.81
C GLY A 39 2.55 -9.13 5.00
N ASN A 40 2.76 -10.43 4.81
CA ASN A 40 4.13 -10.92 4.66
C ASN A 40 4.57 -10.60 3.24
N THR A 41 5.80 -10.12 3.08
CA THR A 41 6.33 -9.87 1.74
C THR A 41 6.80 -11.21 1.17
N SER A 42 6.74 -11.41 -0.16
CA SER A 42 7.51 -12.51 -0.76
C SER A 42 9.04 -12.30 -0.65
N LEU A 43 9.47 -11.22 0.01
CA LEU A 43 10.84 -10.85 0.34
C LEU A 43 11.18 -11.11 1.82
N ASP A 44 10.44 -11.94 2.55
CA ASP A 44 10.79 -12.35 3.93
C ASP A 44 12.24 -12.90 4.04
N ASN A 45 12.82 -13.36 2.93
CA ASN A 45 14.23 -13.78 2.84
C ASN A 45 15.25 -12.63 2.80
N LEU A 46 14.82 -11.36 2.76
CA LEU A 46 15.66 -10.17 2.81
C LEU A 46 15.78 -9.56 4.20
N ASP A 47 14.92 -9.94 5.15
CA ASP A 47 15.03 -9.42 6.50
C ASP A 47 16.34 -9.89 7.14
N VAL A 48 17.08 -8.92 7.69
CA VAL A 48 18.32 -9.17 8.40
C VAL A 48 18.22 -8.47 9.74
N ASN A 49 17.93 -9.24 10.79
CA ASN A 49 17.97 -8.71 12.15
C ASN A 49 19.34 -8.96 12.82
N ASN A 50 20.28 -8.06 12.57
CA ASN A 50 21.59 -8.03 13.20
C ASN A 50 21.91 -6.68 13.84
N LEU A 51 20.86 -5.89 14.10
CA LEU A 51 20.99 -4.57 14.68
C LEU A 51 21.49 -4.69 16.13
N ASP A 52 22.36 -3.77 16.55
CA ASP A 52 22.60 -3.57 17.97
C ASP A 52 21.36 -2.90 18.57
N GLU A 53 20.48 -3.71 19.14
CA GLU A 53 19.23 -3.29 19.78
C GLU A 53 19.44 -2.73 21.20
N SER A 54 20.69 -2.43 21.61
CA SER A 54 20.94 -1.79 22.92
C SER A 54 20.27 -0.41 23.07
N LEU A 55 19.94 0.25 21.96
CA LEU A 55 19.17 1.49 21.91
C LEU A 55 17.65 1.27 21.74
N GLY A 56 17.23 0.02 21.51
CA GLY A 56 15.85 -0.41 21.32
C GLY A 56 15.57 -0.99 19.94
N GLU A 57 14.68 -1.97 19.86
CA GLU A 57 14.24 -2.58 18.60
C GLU A 57 13.48 -1.56 17.73
N ILE A 58 13.71 -1.60 16.41
CA ILE A 58 12.93 -0.84 15.44
C ILE A 58 11.62 -1.57 15.17
N VAL A 59 10.50 -0.97 15.57
CA VAL A 59 9.16 -1.56 15.43
C VAL A 59 8.26 -0.65 14.58
N PRO A 60 8.01 -1.00 13.31
CA PRO A 60 7.06 -0.29 12.44
C PRO A 60 5.62 -0.38 12.95
N HIS A 61 4.82 0.64 12.66
CA HIS A 61 3.38 0.64 12.94
C HIS A 61 2.60 0.20 11.71
N GLU A 62 1.57 -0.63 11.93
CA GLU A 62 0.79 -1.26 10.85
C GLU A 62 -0.18 -0.28 10.19
N VAL A 63 -0.64 0.76 10.90
CA VAL A 63 -1.59 1.74 10.34
C VAL A 63 -1.24 3.16 10.79
N ILE A 64 -1.43 4.09 9.87
CA ILE A 64 -1.36 5.52 10.09
C ILE A 64 -2.69 6.17 9.68
N THR A 65 -3.09 7.19 10.43
CA THR A 65 -4.36 7.92 10.32
C THR A 65 -4.06 9.36 9.99
N VAL A 66 -4.01 9.67 8.70
CA VAL A 66 -3.55 10.96 8.17
C VAL A 66 -4.72 11.95 8.21
N ASN A 67 -5.10 12.36 9.42
CA ASN A 67 -6.30 13.16 9.74
C ASN A 67 -5.96 14.51 10.40
N GLY A 68 -4.70 14.75 10.76
CA GLY A 68 -4.18 16.00 11.30
C GLY A 68 -4.40 16.22 12.80
N ASP A 69 -4.73 15.19 13.59
CA ASP A 69 -4.90 15.29 15.04
C ASP A 69 -3.60 15.11 15.86
N ALA A 70 -2.48 14.90 15.18
CA ALA A 70 -1.14 14.63 15.68
C ALA A 70 -0.93 13.24 16.32
N ILE A 71 -1.89 12.32 16.21
CA ILE A 71 -1.81 10.95 16.71
C ILE A 71 -1.78 10.01 15.50
N ASN A 72 -0.75 9.17 15.38
CA ASN A 72 -0.58 8.24 14.25
C ASN A 72 -0.69 8.83 12.84
N ASP A 73 -0.62 10.15 12.71
CA ASP A 73 -0.56 10.93 11.47
C ASP A 73 0.65 10.65 10.57
N ARG A 74 1.60 9.83 11.04
CA ARG A 74 2.91 9.57 10.41
C ARG A 74 3.33 8.14 10.57
N PHE A 75 3.99 7.62 9.54
CA PHE A 75 4.72 6.36 9.65
C PHE A 75 5.99 6.63 10.45
N PHE A 76 6.01 6.31 11.74
CA PHE A 76 7.18 6.55 12.59
C PHE A 76 7.55 5.29 13.36
N PRO A 77 8.37 4.39 12.78
CA PRO A 77 8.80 3.18 13.47
C PRO A 77 9.44 3.53 14.82
N THR A 78 9.04 2.81 15.87
CA THR A 78 9.56 3.02 17.21
C THR A 78 11.09 2.89 17.22
N ASN A 79 11.78 3.73 17.98
CA ASN A 79 13.25 3.78 18.14
C ASN A 79 14.08 4.11 16.88
N ILE A 80 13.48 4.31 15.70
CA ILE A 80 14.24 4.61 14.47
C ILE A 80 15.14 5.85 14.59
N GLN A 81 14.75 6.81 15.43
CA GLN A 81 15.50 8.03 15.69
C GLN A 81 16.85 7.79 16.40
N PHE A 82 17.08 6.61 16.97
CA PHE A 82 18.37 6.24 17.58
C PHE A 82 19.36 5.68 16.56
N TYR A 83 18.93 5.45 15.33
CA TYR A 83 19.73 4.90 14.24
C TYR A 83 19.86 5.92 13.09
N PRO A 84 20.67 6.99 13.23
CA PRO A 84 20.71 8.08 12.25
C PRO A 84 21.25 7.67 10.87
N ASN A 85 21.96 6.53 10.78
CA ASN A 85 22.43 5.93 9.52
C ASN A 85 21.37 5.00 8.91
N ASN A 86 20.10 5.36 9.03
CA ASN A 86 19.01 4.60 8.41
C ASN A 86 18.67 5.16 7.02
N GLN A 87 18.07 4.33 6.18
CA GLN A 87 17.36 4.69 4.97
C GLN A 87 15.97 4.06 5.01
N VAL A 88 14.95 4.88 4.72
CA VAL A 88 13.57 4.41 4.62
C VAL A 88 13.07 4.68 3.21
N THR A 89 12.58 3.63 2.55
CA THR A 89 11.92 3.72 1.25
C THR A 89 10.48 3.22 1.38
N ILE A 90 9.52 4.00 0.88
CA ILE A 90 8.09 3.70 0.93
C ILE A 90 7.54 3.65 -0.49
N PHE A 91 6.74 2.64 -0.75
CA PHE A 91 6.09 2.35 -2.02
C PHE A 91 4.58 2.41 -1.85
N ASN A 92 3.88 2.91 -2.87
CA ASN A 92 2.42 2.80 -2.93
C ASN A 92 1.98 1.38 -3.35
N SER A 93 0.67 1.17 -3.47
CA SER A 93 0.08 -0.11 -3.89
C SER A 93 0.46 -0.57 -5.31
N ASN A 94 1.03 0.32 -6.14
CA ASN A 94 1.53 0.02 -7.49
C ASN A 94 3.05 -0.23 -7.51
N ASP A 95 3.68 -0.41 -6.34
CA ASP A 95 5.14 -0.54 -6.17
C ASP A 95 5.95 0.68 -6.65
N GLU A 96 5.34 1.86 -6.74
CA GLU A 96 6.04 3.10 -7.08
C GLU A 96 6.62 3.75 -5.81
N ILE A 97 7.87 4.19 -5.86
CA ILE A 97 8.51 4.90 -4.74
C ILE A 97 7.82 6.26 -4.56
N VAL A 98 7.19 6.46 -3.41
CA VAL A 98 6.57 7.73 -3.00
C VAL A 98 7.40 8.49 -1.97
N PHE A 99 8.38 7.83 -1.35
CA PHE A 99 9.32 8.43 -0.42
C PHE A 99 10.60 7.59 -0.36
N SER A 100 11.78 8.21 -0.36
CA SER A 100 13.06 7.53 -0.14
C SER A 100 14.10 8.51 0.38
N GLU A 101 14.43 8.41 1.67
CA GLU A 101 15.34 9.33 2.33
C GLU A 101 16.21 8.63 3.37
N THR A 102 17.39 9.20 3.62
CA THR A 102 18.29 8.79 4.70
C THR A 102 18.08 9.62 5.95
N GLY A 103 18.38 9.07 7.13
CA GLY A 103 18.23 9.77 8.40
C GLY A 103 16.77 9.96 8.80
N TYR A 104 15.92 8.98 8.51
CA TYR A 104 14.52 8.99 8.89
C TYR A 104 14.35 9.17 10.40
N GLY A 105 13.36 9.98 10.77
CA GLY A 105 13.11 10.40 12.15
C GLY A 105 14.04 11.50 12.66
N GLN A 106 14.97 12.00 11.84
CA GLN A 106 15.81 13.17 12.15
C GLN A 106 15.34 14.39 11.37
N ASN A 107 15.43 15.58 11.97
CA ASN A 107 15.27 16.87 11.28
C ASN A 107 14.00 17.00 10.40
N GLY A 108 12.91 16.29 10.75
CA GLY A 108 11.66 16.30 9.99
C GLY A 108 11.63 15.36 8.78
N VAL A 109 12.62 14.48 8.59
CA VAL A 109 12.61 13.41 7.57
C VAL A 109 11.62 12.33 8.02
N ILE A 110 10.35 12.50 7.68
CA ILE A 110 9.23 11.64 8.07
C ILE A 110 8.20 11.60 6.94
N PHE A 111 7.52 10.47 6.78
CA PHE A 111 6.42 10.26 5.84
C PHE A 111 5.06 10.19 6.56
N PRO A 112 4.00 10.78 5.97
CA PRO A 112 4.08 11.85 4.98
C PRO A 112 4.82 13.08 5.53
N ASP A 113 5.34 13.96 4.69
CA ASP A 113 5.87 15.24 5.15
C ASP A 113 4.74 16.15 5.69
N ASN A 114 3.58 16.09 5.04
CA ASN A 114 2.35 16.82 5.38
C ASN A 114 1.24 15.84 5.87
N PRO A 115 0.74 15.97 7.14
CA PRO A 115 -0.35 15.13 7.67
C PRO A 115 -1.68 15.32 6.92
N ASN A 116 -1.80 16.39 6.17
CA ASN A 116 -3.04 16.78 5.51
C ASN A 116 -2.91 16.60 4.00
N SER A 117 -1.91 15.85 3.54
CA SER A 117 -1.68 15.66 2.11
C SER A 117 -2.85 14.88 1.50
N THR A 118 -3.59 15.52 0.60
CA THR A 118 -4.65 14.87 -0.17
C THR A 118 -4.12 14.06 -1.35
N SER A 119 -2.82 14.16 -1.67
CA SER A 119 -2.22 13.47 -2.83
C SER A 119 -1.90 12.01 -2.57
N LEU A 120 -1.84 11.58 -1.31
CA LEU A 120 -1.57 10.20 -0.94
C LEU A 120 -2.90 9.43 -0.88
N PRO A 121 -3.15 8.46 -1.77
CA PRO A 121 -4.37 7.66 -1.69
C PRO A 121 -4.40 6.81 -0.41
N GLU A 122 -5.59 6.52 0.09
CA GLU A 122 -5.74 5.47 1.09
C GLU A 122 -5.40 4.12 0.47
N GLY A 123 -4.74 3.26 1.23
CA GLY A 123 -4.12 2.08 0.64
C GLY A 123 -3.18 1.33 1.55
N THR A 124 -2.83 0.14 1.08
CA THR A 124 -1.64 -0.59 1.53
C THR A 124 -0.40 0.08 0.93
N TYR A 125 0.56 0.38 1.79
CA TYR A 125 1.89 0.86 1.43
C TYR A 125 2.92 -0.17 1.86
N ARG A 126 4.02 -0.28 1.12
CA ARG A 126 5.14 -1.15 1.46
C ARG A 126 6.32 -0.30 1.91
N TYR A 127 7.06 -0.73 2.91
CA TYR A 127 8.27 -0.04 3.36
C TYR A 127 9.49 -0.97 3.30
N ILE A 128 10.67 -0.37 3.19
CA ILE A 128 11.96 -1.01 3.45
C ILE A 128 12.77 -0.04 4.33
N ILE A 129 13.21 -0.53 5.49
CA ILE A 129 14.12 0.14 6.42
C ILE A 129 15.46 -0.58 6.33
N VAL A 130 16.51 0.19 6.02
CA VAL A 130 17.90 -0.28 6.05
C VAL A 130 18.65 0.53 7.10
N VAL A 131 19.45 -0.12 7.94
CA VAL A 131 20.41 0.57 8.82
C VAL A 131 21.81 0.07 8.48
N GLU A 132 22.67 1.00 8.05
CA GLU A 132 24.06 0.70 7.70
C GLU A 132 24.99 1.05 8.87
N ASN A 133 25.48 0.03 9.57
CA ASN A 133 26.52 0.15 10.61
C ASN A 133 27.66 -0.85 10.30
N GLU A 134 28.30 -1.43 11.33
CA GLU A 134 29.28 -2.52 11.14
C GLU A 134 28.68 -3.77 10.46
N GLN A 135 27.35 -3.91 10.55
CA GLN A 135 26.54 -4.88 9.84
C GLN A 135 25.34 -4.17 9.20
N THR A 136 24.69 -4.83 8.24
CA THR A 136 23.49 -4.32 7.56
C THR A 136 22.24 -4.92 8.18
N TYR A 137 21.40 -4.08 8.76
CA TYR A 137 20.05 -4.44 9.17
C TYR A 137 19.06 -4.12 8.05
N VAL A 138 18.09 -5.00 7.83
CA VAL A 138 17.00 -4.81 6.88
C VAL A 138 15.70 -5.27 7.54
N ASN A 139 14.69 -4.40 7.51
CA ASN A 139 13.32 -4.73 7.88
C ASN A 139 12.36 -4.19 6.83
N ASN A 140 11.47 -5.03 6.35
CA ASN A 140 10.49 -4.66 5.34
C ASN A 140 9.12 -5.24 5.65
N GLY A 141 8.09 -4.63 5.10
CA GLY A 141 6.71 -4.98 5.42
C GLY A 141 5.72 -4.01 4.82
N PHE A 142 4.49 -4.06 5.30
CA PHE A 142 3.42 -3.16 4.89
C PHE A 142 2.92 -2.32 6.06
N PHE A 143 2.25 -1.23 5.71
CA PHE A 143 1.39 -0.48 6.60
C PHE A 143 0.25 0.10 5.79
N CYS A 144 -0.84 0.50 6.43
CA CYS A 144 -1.93 1.20 5.76
C CYS A 144 -1.94 2.68 6.09
N LEU A 145 -2.27 3.47 5.08
CA LEU A 145 -2.62 4.86 5.23
C LEU A 145 -4.12 4.97 5.07
N ILE A 146 -4.78 5.43 6.13
CA ILE A 146 -6.21 5.77 6.12
C ILE A 146 -6.38 7.25 6.49
N LYS A 147 -7.52 7.83 6.12
CA LYS A 147 -7.86 9.25 6.27
C LYS A 147 -9.29 9.41 6.77
N PRO A 148 -9.59 8.92 7.98
CA PRO A 148 -10.91 9.11 8.54
C PRO A 148 -11.15 10.60 8.76
N TYR A 149 -12.27 11.12 8.23
CA TYR A 149 -12.60 12.54 8.35
C TYR A 149 -13.48 12.80 9.59
N ASN A 150 -14.41 11.90 9.87
CA ASN A 150 -15.25 11.90 11.06
C ASN A 150 -15.29 10.52 11.73
N ILE A 151 -15.63 10.51 13.02
CA ILE A 151 -15.87 9.27 13.78
C ILE A 151 -16.98 8.40 13.16
N ASP A 152 -17.91 9.02 12.42
CA ASP A 152 -18.99 8.33 11.73
C ASP A 152 -18.50 7.53 10.50
N ASP A 153 -17.26 7.75 10.05
CA ASP A 153 -16.62 7.02 8.94
C ASP A 153 -15.95 5.72 9.45
N LEU A 154 -15.83 5.52 10.77
CA LEU A 154 -15.23 4.32 11.36
C LEU A 154 -15.85 2.98 10.90
N PRO A 155 -17.18 2.86 10.70
CA PRO A 155 -17.78 1.63 10.19
C PRO A 155 -17.32 1.26 8.77
N GLU A 156 -16.76 2.20 8.00
CA GLU A 156 -16.22 1.92 6.67
C GLU A 156 -14.98 1.02 6.74
N TYR A 157 -14.16 1.19 7.77
CA TYR A 157 -12.93 0.40 7.96
C TYR A 157 -13.17 -0.90 8.74
N GLU A 158 -14.37 -1.12 9.28
CA GLU A 158 -14.72 -2.36 9.98
C GLU A 158 -14.74 -3.54 9.00
N GLY A 159 -13.78 -4.47 9.14
CA GLY A 159 -13.69 -5.67 8.29
C GLY A 159 -12.81 -5.51 7.04
N GLN A 160 -12.28 -4.32 6.78
CA GLN A 160 -11.38 -4.07 5.65
C GLN A 160 -9.93 -4.51 5.91
N PHE A 161 -9.57 -4.84 7.16
CA PHE A 161 -8.23 -5.29 7.53
C PHE A 161 -8.09 -6.81 7.47
N THR A 162 -7.08 -7.29 6.75
CA THR A 162 -6.94 -8.72 6.38
C THR A 162 -6.70 -9.69 7.53
N THR A 163 -6.13 -9.30 8.68
CA THR A 163 -6.05 -10.13 9.92
C THR A 163 -5.22 -9.52 11.07
N CYS A 164 -4.39 -8.51 10.83
CA CYS A 164 -3.76 -7.74 11.90
C CYS A 164 -4.73 -6.73 12.47
N VAL A 165 -4.84 -6.70 13.80
CA VAL A 165 -5.55 -5.63 14.48
C VAL A 165 -4.61 -4.46 14.61
N ALA A 166 -4.83 -3.43 13.81
CA ALA A 166 -4.23 -2.12 13.99
C ALA A 166 -4.80 -1.47 15.26
N ALA A 167 -4.31 -1.89 16.42
CA ALA A 167 -4.75 -1.33 17.70
C ALA A 167 -3.82 -0.20 18.12
N SER A 168 -4.36 1.01 18.24
CA SER A 168 -3.72 2.12 18.93
C SER A 168 -4.67 2.67 19.98
N GLN A 169 -4.37 2.39 21.25
CA GLN A 169 -5.20 2.84 22.39
C GLN A 169 -5.32 4.38 22.52
N PHE A 170 -4.54 5.14 21.76
CA PHE A 170 -4.53 6.60 21.79
C PHE A 170 -5.15 7.24 20.57
N ASP A 171 -5.39 6.47 19.51
CA ASP A 171 -6.03 6.95 18.30
C ASP A 171 -7.49 6.48 18.29
N PRO A 172 -8.47 7.38 18.41
CA PRO A 172 -9.88 7.01 18.45
C PRO A 172 -10.35 6.34 17.16
N PHE A 173 -9.57 6.41 16.07
CA PHE A 173 -9.86 5.74 14.80
C PHE A 173 -9.26 4.33 14.70
N LEU A 174 -8.47 3.89 15.68
CA LEU A 174 -7.79 2.60 15.75
C LEU A 174 -8.09 1.87 17.07
N LEU A 175 -9.38 1.77 17.42
CA LEU A 175 -9.90 1.17 18.66
C LEU A 175 -10.17 -0.34 18.56
#